data_AF-A0A938FMS1-F1
#
_entry.id   AF-A0A938FMS1-F1
#
_cell.length_a   1.000
_cell.length_b   1.000
_cell.length_c   1.000
_cell.angle_alpha   90.00
_cell.angle_beta   90.00
_cell.angle_gamma   90.00
#
_symmetry.space_group_name_H-M   'P 1'
#
loop_
_entity.id
_entity.type
_entity.pdbx_description
1 polymer ?
#
loop_
_entity_poly.entity_id
_entity_poly.type
_entity_poly.pdbx_seq_one_letter_code
_entity_poly.pdbx_strand_id
1 'polypeptide(L)'
;MSWFKTQETCRGCNLVWQRNLDGFMLGALAINFIVTGAALLATLVAGVLVSYPDIAILELLVSTVGVTLLVGIFGYPISYTLWLAVDLIMRPLDAAELAGLREPAKG
;
A
#
# COMPACT_ATOMS: atom_id res chain seq x y z
N MET A 1 -0.91 2.60 -12.26
CA MET A 1 -1.06 3.75 -11.36
C MET A 1 0.04 4.73 -11.70
N SER A 2 -0.31 5.98 -12.02
CA SER A 2 0.69 7.05 -12.03
C SER A 2 0.69 7.67 -10.63
N TRP A 3 1.86 8.06 -10.14
CA TRP A 3 2.02 8.76 -8.85
C TRP A 3 1.15 10.04 -8.76
N PHE A 4 0.72 10.58 -9.90
CA PHE A 4 -0.06 11.81 -10.02
C PHE A 4 -1.43 11.65 -10.72
N LYS A 5 -1.83 10.42 -11.08
CA LYS A 5 -3.19 10.15 -11.59
C LYS A 5 -3.79 8.94 -10.89
N THR A 6 -4.69 9.21 -9.96
CA THR A 6 -5.75 8.29 -9.58
C THR A 6 -6.60 8.03 -10.81
N GLN A 7 -6.76 6.76 -11.17
CA GLN A 7 -7.70 6.33 -12.20
C GLN A 7 -8.99 5.97 -11.47
N GLU A 8 -10.11 6.55 -11.89
CA GLU A 8 -11.43 6.28 -11.30
C GLU A 8 -11.80 4.79 -11.41
N THR A 9 -11.42 4.15 -12.52
CA THR A 9 -11.71 2.74 -12.82
C THR A 9 -10.49 1.97 -13.30
N CYS A 10 -10.47 0.67 -13.01
CA CYS A 10 -9.47 -0.26 -13.52
C CYS A 10 -9.65 -0.49 -15.03
N ARG A 11 -8.58 -0.35 -15.82
CA ARG A 11 -8.63 -0.56 -17.29
C ARG A 11 -8.91 -2.01 -17.72
N GLY A 12 -8.64 -2.99 -16.85
CA GLY A 12 -8.81 -4.41 -17.18
C GLY A 12 -10.19 -4.95 -16.81
N CYS A 13 -10.71 -4.56 -15.64
CA CYS A 13 -11.97 -5.10 -15.10
C CYS A 13 -13.07 -4.05 -14.88
N ASN A 14 -12.83 -2.78 -15.20
CA ASN A 14 -13.74 -1.66 -14.97
C ASN A 14 -14.16 -1.43 -13.50
N LEU A 15 -13.42 -2.00 -12.55
CA LEU A 15 -13.69 -1.83 -11.12
C LEU A 15 -13.38 -0.40 -10.65
N VAL A 16 -14.31 0.21 -9.91
CA VAL A 16 -14.15 1.54 -9.30
C VAL A 16 -13.16 1.46 -8.13
N TRP A 17 -12.10 2.28 -8.17
CA TRP A 17 -10.97 2.17 -7.24
C TRP A 17 -11.30 2.59 -5.81
N GLN A 18 -12.03 3.69 -5.64
CA GLN A 18 -12.29 4.28 -4.32
C GLN A 18 -13.67 3.94 -3.76
N ARG A 19 -14.50 3.20 -4.53
CA ARG A 19 -15.92 2.88 -4.23
C ARG A 19 -16.73 4.04 -3.61
N ASN A 20 -16.33 5.30 -3.89
CA ASN A 20 -16.83 6.53 -3.27
C ASN A 20 -16.93 6.53 -1.74
N LEU A 21 -16.02 5.81 -1.06
CA LEU A 21 -15.97 5.76 0.40
C LEU A 21 -15.10 6.91 0.95
N ASP A 22 -15.69 7.82 1.73
CA ASP A 22 -15.00 8.97 2.36
C ASP A 22 -13.78 8.57 3.22
N GLY A 23 -13.69 7.31 3.66
CA GLY A 23 -12.60 6.76 4.47
C GLY A 23 -11.58 5.90 3.72
N PHE A 24 -11.73 5.69 2.41
CA PHE A 24 -10.86 4.74 1.68
C PHE A 24 -9.38 5.12 1.74
N MET A 25 -9.11 6.42 1.61
CA MET A 25 -7.75 6.97 1.68
C MET A 25 -7.13 6.83 3.07
N LEU A 26 -7.95 6.87 4.13
CA LEU A 26 -7.51 6.64 5.50
C LEU A 26 -7.04 5.18 5.69
N GLY A 27 -7.75 4.24 5.08
CA GLY A 27 -7.37 2.81 5.08
C GLY A 27 -6.08 2.55 4.32
N ALA A 28 -5.93 3.13 3.12
CA ALA A 28 -4.68 3.06 2.37
C ALA A 28 -3.50 3.66 3.14
N LEU A 29 -3.71 4.79 3.84
CA LEU A 29 -2.71 5.40 4.71
C LEU A 29 -2.33 4.47 5.87
N ALA A 30 -3.31 3.83 6.52
CA ALA A 30 -3.07 2.89 7.60
C ALA A 30 -2.23 1.69 7.15
N ILE A 31 -2.54 1.12 5.97
CA ILE A 31 -1.73 0.04 5.38
C ILE A 31 -0.30 0.51 5.12
N ASN A 32 -0.10 1.71 4.58
CA ASN A 32 1.24 2.24 4.35
C ASN A 32 2.03 2.33 5.65
N PHE A 33 1.41 2.82 6.73
CA PHE A 33 2.05 2.89 8.05
C PHE A 33 2.40 1.51 8.60
N ILE A 34 1.51 0.52 8.47
CA ILE A 34 1.76 -0.85 8.93
C ILE A 34 2.94 -1.45 8.18
N VAL A 35 2.95 -1.36 6.84
CA VAL A 35 4.02 -1.91 6.00
C VAL A 35 5.35 -1.21 6.26
N THR A 36 5.33 0.12 6.38
CA THR A 36 6.52 0.92 6.67
C THR A 36 7.08 0.61 8.06
N GLY A 37 6.21 0.50 9.07
CA GLY A 37 6.62 0.11 10.43
C GLY A 37 7.18 -1.30 10.50
N ALA A 38 6.57 -2.25 9.79
CA ALA A 38 7.09 -3.61 9.69
C ALA A 38 8.47 -3.66 9.01
N ALA A 39 8.67 -2.90 7.93
CA ALA A 39 9.96 -2.81 7.24
C ALA A 39 11.04 -2.17 8.14
N LEU A 40 10.69 -1.14 8.91
CA LEU A 40 11.57 -0.52 9.89
C LEU A 40 12.02 -1.54 10.94
N LEU A 41 11.08 -2.24 11.58
CA LEU A 41 11.39 -3.26 12.59
C LEU A 41 12.25 -4.40 12.02
N ALA A 42 11.91 -4.88 10.83
CA ALA A 42 12.68 -5.92 10.15
C ALA A 42 14.13 -5.46 9.87
N THR A 43 14.31 -4.22 9.40
CA THR A 43 15.62 -3.65 9.10
C THR A 43 16.45 -3.46 10.37
N LEU A 44 15.82 -2.99 11.46
CA LEU A 44 16.47 -2.83 12.75
C LEU A 44 16.96 -4.17 13.29
N VAL A 45 16.08 -5.19 13.31
CA VAL A 45 16.43 -6.54 13.80
C VAL A 45 17.53 -7.15 12.95
N ALA A 46 17.41 -7.08 11.61
CA ALA A 46 18.42 -7.61 10.70
C ALA A 46 19.78 -6.91 10.89
N GLY A 47 19.80 -5.58 11.02
CA GLY A 47 21.02 -4.83 11.21
C GLY A 47 21.70 -5.12 12.56
N VAL A 48 20.94 -5.31 13.64
CA VAL A 48 21.49 -5.75 14.93
C VAL A 48 22.09 -7.14 14.85
N LEU A 49 21.44 -8.08 14.16
CA LEU A 49 21.93 -9.45 14.01
C LEU A 49 23.22 -9.52 13.17
N VAL A 50 23.34 -8.67 12.15
CA VAL A 50 24.51 -8.64 11.25
C VAL A 50 25.70 -7.92 11.89
N SER A 51 25.47 -6.82 12.60
CA SER A 51 26.53 -5.98 13.17
C SER A 51 27.00 -6.43 14.56
N TYR A 52 26.48 -7.54 15.10
CA TYR A 52 26.94 -8.06 16.38
C TYR A 52 28.37 -8.64 16.26
N PRO A 53 29.33 -8.33 17.17
CA PRO A 53 29.18 -7.66 18.48
C PRO A 53 29.46 -6.15 18.51
N ASP A 54 30.03 -5.56 17.45
CA ASP A 54 30.34 -4.13 17.38
C ASP A 54 29.27 -3.41 16.56
N ILE A 55 28.21 -2.96 17.25
CA ILE A 55 27.04 -2.37 16.61
C ILE A 55 27.44 -1.04 15.99
N ALA A 56 27.60 -1.05 14.67
CA ALA A 56 27.86 0.13 13.87
C ALA A 56 26.58 0.99 13.77
N ILE A 57 26.40 1.89 14.75
CA ILE A 57 25.17 2.67 14.96
C ILE A 57 24.85 3.54 13.73
N LEU A 58 25.86 4.11 13.09
CA LEU A 58 25.66 4.99 11.93
C LEU A 58 25.09 4.21 10.74
N GLU A 59 25.65 3.05 10.41
CA GLU A 59 25.19 2.18 9.34
C GLU A 59 23.77 1.69 9.60
N LEU A 60 23.47 1.29 10.84
CA LEU A 60 22.14 0.85 11.24
C LEU A 60 21.10 1.98 11.12
N LEU A 61 21.47 3.20 11.51
CA LEU A 61 20.58 4.35 11.46
C LEU A 61 20.33 4.78 10.01
N VAL A 62 21.37 4.84 9.19
CA VAL A 62 21.27 5.15 7.76
C VAL A 62 20.44 4.10 7.02
N SER A 63 20.65 2.81 7.29
CA SER A 63 19.87 1.75 6.66
C SER A 63 18.39 1.80 7.08
N THR A 64 18.11 2.01 8.36
CA THR A 64 16.75 2.04 8.89
C THR A 64 15.97 3.25 8.37
N VAL A 65 16.58 4.45 8.37
CA VAL A 65 15.98 5.66 7.81
C VAL A 65 15.78 5.51 6.30
N GLY A 66 16.80 5.00 5.60
CA GLY A 66 16.74 4.79 4.16
C GLY A 66 15.59 3.87 3.77
N VAL A 67 15.47 2.69 4.39
CA VAL A 67 14.38 1.74 4.12
C VAL A 67 13.02 2.34 4.48
N THR A 68 12.90 3.03 5.61
CA THR A 68 11.63 3.62 6.04
C THR A 68 11.13 4.67 5.04
N LEU A 69 12.02 5.54 4.54
CA LEU A 69 11.68 6.53 3.53
C LEU A 69 11.33 5.88 2.20
N LEU A 70 12.13 4.91 1.75
CA LEU A 70 11.87 4.20 0.51
C LEU A 70 10.52 3.48 0.55
N VAL A 71 10.26 2.71 1.60
CA VAL A 71 9.00 1.98 1.76
C VAL A 71 7.83 2.93 1.96
N GLY A 72 7.96 4.00 2.74
CA GLY A 72 6.87 4.95 2.94
C GLY A 72 6.48 5.70 1.66
N ILE A 73 7.46 6.10 0.86
CA ILE A 73 7.25 6.85 -0.40
C ILE A 73 6.75 5.92 -1.50
N PHE A 74 7.47 4.83 -1.76
CA PHE A 74 7.13 3.92 -2.86
C PHE A 74 6.02 2.91 -2.50
N GLY A 75 5.80 2.66 -1.22
CA GLY A 75 4.73 1.81 -0.71
C GLY A 75 3.38 2.49 -0.74
N TYR A 76 3.30 3.82 -0.76
CA TYR A 76 2.03 4.54 -0.80
C TYR A 76 1.10 4.09 -1.95
N PRO A 77 1.51 4.04 -3.23
CA PRO A 77 0.65 3.54 -4.30
C PRO A 77 0.28 2.05 -4.15
N ILE A 78 1.16 1.23 -3.56
CA ILE A 78 0.91 -0.19 -3.29
C ILE A 78 -0.10 -0.35 -2.13
N SER A 79 -0.11 0.60 -1.20
CA SER A 79 -1.01 0.58 -0.05
C SER A 79 -2.47 0.75 -0.46
N TYR A 80 -2.73 1.53 -1.51
CA TYR A 80 -4.07 1.59 -2.11
C TYR A 80 -4.51 0.24 -2.64
N THR A 81 -3.62 -0.49 -3.33
CA THR A 81 -4.00 -1.76 -3.95
C THR A 81 -4.20 -2.87 -2.93
N LEU A 82 -3.34 -2.92 -1.93
CA LEU A 82 -3.51 -3.80 -0.79
C LEU A 82 -4.80 -3.48 -0.02
N TRP A 83 -5.08 -2.19 0.22
CA TRP A 83 -6.32 -1.80 0.89
C TRP A 83 -7.56 -2.14 0.07
N LEU A 84 -7.56 -1.95 -1.25
CA LEU A 84 -8.67 -2.37 -2.11
C LEU A 84 -8.91 -3.88 -2.03
N ALA A 85 -7.83 -4.68 -2.06
CA ALA A 85 -7.96 -6.12 -1.93
C ALA A 85 -8.56 -6.53 -0.57
N VAL A 86 -8.10 -5.88 0.50
CA VAL A 86 -8.63 -6.11 1.86
C VAL A 86 -10.09 -5.66 1.97
N ASP A 87 -10.45 -4.51 1.39
CA ASP A 87 -11.83 -4.03 1.32
C ASP A 87 -12.74 -5.01 0.57
N LEU A 88 -12.31 -5.54 -0.57
CA LEU A 88 -13.06 -6.55 -1.32
C LEU A 88 -13.26 -7.87 -0.56
N ILE A 89 -12.31 -8.25 0.30
CA ILE A 89 -12.43 -9.42 1.18
C ILE A 89 -13.46 -9.15 2.29
N MET A 90 -13.40 -7.97 2.91
CA MET A 90 -14.32 -7.60 4.00
C MET A 90 -15.74 -7.28 3.51
N ARG A 91 -15.83 -6.64 2.34
CA ARG A 91 -17.04 -6.14 1.69
C ARG A 91 -17.02 -6.60 0.24
N PRO A 92 -17.40 -7.88 -0.02
CA PRO A 92 -17.47 -8.38 -1.37
C PRO A 92 -18.41 -7.53 -2.22
N LEU A 93 -18.18 -7.57 -3.53
CA LEU A 93 -18.94 -6.79 -4.49
C LEU A 93 -20.43 -7.12 -4.42
N ASP A 94 -21.26 -6.08 -4.44
CA ASP A 94 -22.70 -6.28 -4.55
C ASP A 94 -23.12 -6.61 -6.00
N ALA A 95 -24.38 -7.02 -6.18
CA ALA A 95 -24.90 -7.39 -7.50
C ALA A 95 -24.91 -6.22 -8.50
N ALA A 96 -25.03 -4.98 -8.02
CA ALA A 96 -25.05 -3.79 -8.87
C ALA A 96 -23.64 -3.41 -9.34
N GLU A 97 -22.64 -3.49 -8.46
CA GLU A 97 -21.22 -3.32 -8.77
C GLU A 97 -20.76 -4.40 -9.75
N LEU A 98 -21.14 -5.66 -9.53
CA LEU A 98 -20.86 -6.78 -10.45
C LEU A 98 -21.50 -6.58 -11.82
N ALA A 99 -22.72 -6.00 -11.87
CA ALA A 99 -23.37 -5.67 -13.13
C ALA A 99 -22.60 -4.58 -13.89
N GLY A 100 -22.09 -3.56 -13.20
CA GLY A 100 -21.26 -2.49 -13.77
C GLY A 100 -19.90 -2.96 -14.31
N LEU A 101 -19.31 -4.03 -13.75
CA LEU A 101 -18.11 -4.66 -14.33
C LEU A 101 -18.38 -5.31 -15.70
N ARG A 102 -19.63 -5.69 -15.96
CA ARG A 102 -20.04 -6.41 -17.19
C ARG A 102 -20.39 -5.44 -18.33
N GLU A 103 -20.54 -4.16 -18.04
CA GLU A 103 -20.72 -3.10 -19.03
C GLU A 103 -19.36 -2.72 -19.65
N PRO A 104 -19.24 -2.66 -21.00
CA PRO A 104 -17.99 -2.26 -21.63
C PRO A 104 -17.68 -0.80 -21.30
N ALA A 105 -16.44 -0.56 -20.86
CA ALA A 105 -15.97 0.77 -20.47
C ALA A 105 -16.20 1.78 -21.62
N LYS A 106 -17.01 2.82 -21.37
CA LYS A 106 -17.11 3.98 -22.26
C LYS A 106 -15.82 4.78 -22.09
N GLY A 107 -14.98 4.75 -23.12
CA GLY A 107 -13.68 5.44 -23.18
C GLY A 107 -13.78 6.96 -23.14
#